data_AF-A0AB73U6R0-F1
#
_entry.id   AF-A0AB73U6R0-F1
#
_cell.length_a   1.000
_cell.length_b   1.000
_cell.length_c   1.000
_cell.angle_alpha   90.00
_cell.angle_beta   90.00
_cell.angle_gamma   90.00
#
_symmetry.space_group_name_H-M   'P 1'
#
loop_
_entity.id
_entity.type
_entity.pdbx_description
1 polymer ?
#
loop_
_entity_poly.entity_id
_entity_poly.type
_entity_poly.pdbx_seq_one_letter_code
_entity_poly.pdbx_strand_id
1 'polypeptide(L)'
;MTVQLDWIPDLSTFSSRLAAIRHQMGWNIKEAAVACAIRPSSWREWELSGRRPRGYQEICEEIAKHTGVDYVWLMTGQDRRPKGEQLTSGGRSNTVLTHE
;
A
#
# COMPACT_ATOMS: atom_id res chain seq x y z
N MET A 1 -15.26 -29.35 -14.33
CA MET A 1 -15.48 -28.13 -13.55
C MET A 1 -14.13 -27.45 -13.37
N THR A 2 -13.85 -26.40 -14.13
CA THR A 2 -12.59 -25.63 -13.98
C THR A 2 -12.78 -24.64 -12.83
N VAL A 3 -11.97 -24.76 -11.78
CA VAL A 3 -11.95 -23.79 -10.68
C VAL A 3 -11.40 -22.48 -11.25
N GLN A 4 -12.25 -21.46 -11.39
CA GLN A 4 -11.74 -20.10 -11.55
C GLN A 4 -11.11 -19.72 -10.22
N LEU A 5 -9.78 -19.61 -10.20
CA LEU A 5 -9.09 -18.96 -9.11
C LEU A 5 -9.42 -17.47 -9.18
N ASP A 6 -9.78 -16.88 -8.04
CA ASP A 6 -9.94 -15.43 -7.92
C ASP A 6 -8.62 -14.76 -8.34
N TRP A 7 -8.71 -13.70 -9.15
CA TRP A 7 -7.54 -12.98 -9.60
C TRP A 7 -6.90 -12.22 -8.43
N ILE A 8 -5.67 -12.57 -8.07
CA ILE A 8 -4.88 -11.89 -7.04
C ILE A 8 -3.86 -10.97 -7.74
N PRO A 9 -3.90 -9.65 -7.53
CA PRO A 9 -2.92 -8.74 -8.13
C PRO A 9 -1.53 -8.97 -7.54
N ASP A 10 -0.52 -9.05 -8.42
CA ASP A 10 0.88 -9.22 -8.01
C ASP A 10 1.52 -7.89 -7.58
N LEU A 11 1.81 -7.77 -6.29
CA LEU A 11 2.49 -6.63 -5.67
C LEU A 11 3.95 -6.93 -5.31
N SER A 12 4.55 -7.98 -5.90
CA SER A 12 5.95 -8.36 -5.69
C SER A 12 6.94 -7.29 -6.20
N THR A 13 6.56 -6.56 -7.25
CA THR A 13 7.43 -5.53 -7.85
C THR A 13 7.20 -4.15 -7.23
N PHE A 14 8.25 -3.33 -7.25
CA PHE A 14 8.17 -1.93 -6.81
C PHE A 14 7.15 -1.14 -7.66
N SER A 15 7.15 -1.38 -8.97
CA SER A 15 6.23 -0.76 -9.93
C SER A 15 4.76 -1.06 -9.60
N SER A 16 4.45 -2.32 -9.28
CA SER A 16 3.10 -2.72 -8.88
C SER A 16 2.65 -2.03 -7.59
N ARG A 17 3.55 -1.90 -6.59
CA ARG A 17 3.25 -1.20 -5.34
C ARG A 17 3.04 0.29 -5.52
N LEU A 18 3.86 0.93 -6.37
CA LEU A 18 3.69 2.33 -6.77
C LEU A 18 2.31 2.57 -7.42
N ALA A 19 1.93 1.70 -8.37
CA ALA A 19 0.61 1.76 -8.98
C ALA A 19 -0.50 1.59 -7.94
N ALA A 20 -0.37 0.61 -7.03
CA ALA A 20 -1.34 0.39 -5.96
C ALA A 20 -1.53 1.63 -5.06
N ILE A 21 -0.43 2.28 -4.64
CA ILE A 21 -0.49 3.52 -3.86
C ILE A 21 -1.24 4.61 -4.63
N ARG A 22 -0.88 4.82 -5.90
CA ARG A 22 -1.51 5.83 -6.76
C ARG A 22 -3.01 5.57 -6.90
N HIS A 23 -3.41 4.32 -7.13
CA HIS A 23 -4.80 3.92 -7.24
C HIS A 23 -5.56 4.10 -5.93
N GLN A 24 -4.95 3.76 -4.79
CA GLN A 24 -5.53 3.95 -3.46
C GLN A 24 -5.80 5.43 -3.17
N MET A 25 -4.92 6.32 -3.63
CA MET A 25 -5.07 7.78 -3.46
C MET A 25 -5.99 8.43 -4.51
N GLY A 26 -6.42 7.68 -5.53
CA GLY A 26 -7.20 8.23 -6.65
C GLY A 26 -6.39 9.16 -7.57
N TRP A 27 -5.07 9.06 -7.56
CA TRP A 27 -4.19 9.94 -8.34
C TRP A 27 -3.90 9.40 -9.74
N ASN A 28 -3.64 10.31 -10.68
CA ASN A 28 -2.92 10.00 -11.91
C ASN A 28 -1.39 10.14 -11.69
N ILE A 29 -0.57 9.74 -12.68
CA ILE A 29 0.90 9.76 -12.55
C ILE A 29 1.43 11.17 -12.24
N LYS A 30 0.86 12.21 -12.84
CA LYS A 30 1.32 13.60 -12.61
C LYS A 30 0.99 14.04 -11.19
N GLU A 31 -0.23 13.77 -10.73
CA GLU A 31 -0.67 14.09 -9.37
C GLU A 31 0.17 13.38 -8.32
N ALA A 32 0.42 12.08 -8.50
CA ALA A 32 1.24 11.31 -7.57
C ALA A 32 2.69 11.82 -7.50
N ALA A 33 3.25 12.15 -8.66
CA ALA A 33 4.58 12.74 -8.75
C ALA A 33 4.64 14.12 -8.03
N VAL A 34 3.65 14.99 -8.27
CA VAL A 34 3.57 16.31 -7.61
C VAL A 34 3.38 16.15 -6.10
N ALA A 35 2.46 15.28 -5.66
CA ALA A 35 2.18 15.04 -4.25
C ALA A 35 3.40 14.52 -3.50
N CYS A 36 4.24 13.70 -4.14
CA CYS A 36 5.45 13.15 -3.54
C CYS A 36 6.73 13.94 -3.88
N ALA A 37 6.62 15.16 -4.43
CA ALA A 37 7.74 15.99 -4.87
C ALA A 37 8.75 15.30 -5.81
N ILE A 38 8.27 14.37 -6.65
CA ILE A 38 9.04 13.59 -7.62
C ILE A 38 8.76 14.12 -9.04
N ARG A 39 9.73 13.99 -9.95
CA ARG A 39 9.50 14.34 -11.36
C ARG A 39 8.53 13.34 -12.02
N PRO A 40 7.52 13.80 -12.78
CA PRO A 40 6.55 12.90 -13.44
C PRO A 40 7.19 11.87 -14.38
N SER A 41 8.29 12.22 -15.04
CA SER A 41 9.04 11.29 -15.89
C SER A 41 9.66 10.15 -15.10
N SER A 42 10.24 10.44 -13.92
CA SER A 42 10.80 9.43 -13.04
C SER A 42 9.74 8.47 -12.52
N TRP A 43 8.59 9.00 -12.08
CA TRP A 43 7.45 8.17 -11.67
C TRP A 43 7.00 7.23 -12.80
N ARG A 44 6.84 7.78 -14.02
CA ARG A 44 6.45 7.00 -15.20
C ARG A 44 7.46 5.90 -15.52
N GLU A 45 8.76 6.17 -15.47
CA GLU A 45 9.80 5.17 -15.73
C GLU A 45 9.78 4.03 -14.69
N TRP A 46 9.50 4.35 -13.43
CA TRP A 46 9.44 3.33 -12.38
C TRP A 46 8.17 2.49 -12.49
N GLU A 47 7.02 3.11 -12.75
CA GLU A 47 5.74 2.41 -12.82
C GLU A 47 5.58 1.61 -14.12
N LEU A 48 5.97 2.17 -15.28
CA LEU A 48 5.71 1.55 -16.59
C LEU A 48 6.89 0.76 -17.15
N SER A 49 8.13 1.20 -16.90
CA SER A 49 9.32 0.57 -17.48
C SER A 49 10.01 -0.40 -16.51
N GLY A 50 9.49 -0.54 -15.28
CA GLY A 50 10.08 -1.42 -14.27
C GLY A 50 11.43 -0.96 -13.72
N ARG A 51 11.87 0.27 -14.04
CA ARG A 51 13.16 0.78 -13.56
C ARG A 51 13.09 1.07 -12.07
N ARG A 52 14.22 0.87 -11.38
CA ARG A 52 14.35 1.29 -9.98
C ARG A 52 14.93 2.71 -9.87
N PRO A 53 14.50 3.49 -8.87
CA PRO A 53 15.16 4.73 -8.49
C PRO A 53 16.63 4.49 -8.12
N ARG A 54 17.50 5.46 -8.41
CA ARG A 54 18.91 5.41 -8.00
C ARG A 54 19.08 5.58 -6.49
N GLY A 55 18.28 6.47 -5.87
CA GLY A 55 18.16 6.63 -4.42
C GLY A 55 16.93 5.90 -3.90
N TYR A 56 16.97 4.56 -3.95
CA TYR A 56 15.78 3.74 -3.70
C TYR A 56 15.19 3.95 -2.31
N GLN A 57 16.04 4.02 -1.28
CA GLN A 57 15.60 4.20 0.09
C GLN A 57 15.01 5.60 0.32
N GLU A 58 15.72 6.62 -0.16
CA GLU A 58 15.31 8.02 -0.01
C GLU A 58 13.96 8.28 -0.70
N ILE A 59 13.77 7.71 -1.90
CA ILE A 59 12.49 7.81 -2.62
C ILE A 59 11.38 7.05 -1.91
N CYS A 60 11.64 5.84 -1.39
CA CYS A 60 10.63 5.09 -0.64
C CYS A 60 10.25 5.84 0.65
N GLU A 61 11.22 6.46 1.32
CA GLU A 61 10.99 7.26 2.52
C GLU A 61 10.13 8.50 2.21
N GLU A 62 10.44 9.22 1.12
CA GLU A 62 9.67 10.40 0.71
C GLU A 62 8.22 10.02 0.36
N ILE A 63 8.02 8.96 -0.44
CA ILE A 63 6.68 8.48 -0.78
C ILE A 63 5.92 8.05 0.49
N ALA A 64 6.59 7.33 1.42
CA ALA A 64 5.98 6.92 2.68
C ALA A 64 5.53 8.13 3.52
N LYS A 65 6.34 9.19 3.58
CA LYS A 65 6.00 10.44 4.29
C LYS A 65 4.73 11.10 3.74
N HIS A 66 4.60 11.19 2.41
CA HIS A 66 3.45 11.87 1.77
C HIS A 66 2.18 11.02 1.70
N THR A 67 2.31 9.70 1.71
CA THR A 67 1.17 8.79 1.49
C THR A 67 0.75 8.03 2.74
N GLY A 68 1.57 8.01 3.79
CA GLY A 68 1.34 7.24 5.01
C GLY A 68 1.46 5.72 4.84
N VAL A 69 1.94 5.25 3.68
CA VAL A 69 2.21 3.83 3.45
C VAL A 69 3.40 3.35 4.28
N ASP A 70 3.37 2.09 4.72
CA ASP A 70 4.52 1.49 5.39
C ASP A 70 5.75 1.47 4.47
N TYR A 71 6.82 2.12 4.93
CA TYR A 71 8.09 2.22 4.22
C TYR A 71 8.65 0.85 3.83
N VAL A 72 8.55 -0.13 4.72
CA VAL A 72 9.18 -1.43 4.49
C VAL A 72 8.38 -2.26 3.51
N TRP A 73 7.06 -2.21 3.60
CA TRP A 73 6.17 -2.78 2.60
C TRP A 73 6.44 -2.16 1.22
N LEU A 74 6.60 -0.84 1.12
CA LEU A 74 6.92 -0.20 -0.16
C LEU A 74 8.26 -0.70 -0.71
N MET A 75 9.27 -0.81 0.15
CA MET A 75 10.61 -1.23 -0.24
C MET A 75 10.69 -2.72 -0.63
N THR A 76 9.97 -3.60 0.07
CA THR A 76 10.19 -5.06 0.04
C THR A 76 8.96 -5.88 -0.36
N GLY A 77 7.76 -5.31 -0.31
CA GLY A 77 6.49 -6.01 -0.47
C GLY A 77 6.08 -6.87 0.73
N GLN A 78 6.86 -6.89 1.81
CA GLN A 78 6.56 -7.68 2.99
C GLN A 78 5.56 -6.95 3.88
N ASP A 79 4.43 -7.60 4.18
CA ASP A 79 3.52 -7.14 5.24
C ASP A 79 4.12 -7.52 6.59
N ARG A 80 4.52 -6.51 7.37
CA ARG A 80 5.11 -6.70 8.70
C ARG A 80 4.07 -6.77 9.82
N ARG A 81 2.78 -6.57 9.51
CA ARG A 81 1.73 -6.69 10.53
C ARG A 81 1.68 -8.14 11.01
N PRO A 82 1.54 -8.38 12.33
CA PRO A 82 1.41 -9.72 12.86
C PRO A 82 0.21 -10.40 12.21
N LYS A 83 0.45 -11.58 11.65
CA LYS A 83 -0.54 -12.43 10.98
C LYS A 83 -1.45 -13.05 12.05
N GLY A 84 -2.29 -12.22 12.69
CA GLY A 84 -3.08 -12.67 13.85
C GLY A 84 -3.99 -11.64 14.53
N GLU A 85 -3.83 -10.33 14.31
CA GLU A 85 -4.75 -9.34 14.90
C GLU A 85 -5.95 -9.12 13.96
N GLN A 86 -6.78 -10.14 13.77
CA GLN A 86 -8.17 -9.88 13.43
C GLN A 86 -8.77 -9.16 14.64
N LEU A 87 -8.87 -7.83 14.57
CA LEU A 87 -9.62 -7.03 15.52
C LEU A 87 -11.03 -7.64 15.63
N THR A 88 -11.25 -8.39 16.70
CA THR A 88 -12.56 -8.89 17.09
C THR A 88 -13.38 -7.68 17.51
N SER A 89 -14.03 -7.04 16.53
CA SER A 89 -15.10 -6.10 16.80
C SER A 89 -16.30 -6.90 17.33
N GLY A 90 -16.36 -7.04 18.65
CA GLY A 90 -17.37 -7.85 19.33
C GLY A 90 -17.58 -7.49 20.79
N GLY A 91 -17.41 -6.22 21.17
CA GLY A 91 -17.84 -5.71 22.47
C GLY A 91 -19.37 -5.63 22.55
N ARG A 92 -20.04 -6.74 22.88
CA ARG A 92 -21.36 -6.70 23.52
C ARG A 92 -21.15 -6.85 25.02
N SER A 93 -20.94 -5.72 25.69
CA SER A 93 -21.20 -5.60 27.13
C SER A 93 -22.71 -5.67 27.32
N ASN A 94 -23.23 -6.86 27.63
CA ASN A 94 -24.59 -6.98 28.16
C ASN A 94 -24.50 -6.80 29.67
N THR A 95 -24.64 -5.56 30.14
CA THR A 95 -24.90 -5.27 31.55
C THR A 95 -26.26 -5.84 31.89
N VAL A 96 -26.29 -7.00 32.56
CA VAL A 96 -27.50 -7.49 33.22
C VAL A 96 -27.73 -6.57 34.41
N LEU A 97 -28.69 -5.67 34.27
CA LEU A 97 -29.26 -4.93 35.38
C LEU A 97 -29.91 -5.92 36.35
N THR A 98 -29.39 -5.93 37.57
CA THR A 98 -29.99 -6.54 38.75
C THR A 98 -31.36 -5.90 39.01
N HIS A 99 -32.39 -6.70 39.27
CA HIS A 99 -33.42 -6.34 40.24
C HIS A 99 -33.85 -7.61 40.98
N GLU A 100 -33.50 -7.57 42.26
CA GLU A 100 -34.12 -8.21 43.43
C GLU A 100 -35.64 -8.45 43.37
#